data_AF-A0A8S3YLU6-F1
#
_entry.id   AF-A0A8S3YLU6-F1
#
_cell.length_a   1.000
_cell.length_b   1.000
_cell.length_c   1.000
_cell.angle_alpha   90.00
_cell.angle_beta   90.00
_cell.angle_gamma   90.00
#
_symmetry.space_group_name_H-M   'P 1'
#
loop_
_entity.id
_entity.type
_entity.pdbx_description
1 polymer ?
#
loop_
_entity_poly.entity_id
_entity_poly.type
_entity_poly.pdbx_seq_one_letter_code
_entity_poly.pdbx_strand_id
1 'polypeptide(L)'
;MPEVDAEILLNANKGLTIGFIICICIINILLIIKTAFKNWFLYSPKYVTIISLALGDIFLALYSLVIYCRIVFESINLGCRLMVSYYVYLYWVIHSVYGIGLIVLAVELVIRYKQRFVIKKTCSSILIAVTCGMIPWIVGLAVVLPVTLVGFDWDTCRQDIESDRVLARHYASVIIPAGLAVIVCIVVCCIPLTPRAIMYGTETHTRGMVIHTNNAPSVIPVNVTTVNSANPYQTDKSGSWNNSFVNTATSNSTTSHHVSGEPRAFVPVPDYDQAEPIVVGAGREKIVLLITAILFFLCVVPLAAWNMYILLGNVLTDLSLFAITFLSQAFLWLSVFRSLITPLIWLGCSSRF
;
A
#
# COMPACT_ATOMS: atom_id res chain seq x y z
N MET A 1 -34.69 32.84 0.13
CA MET A 1 -34.09 31.50 0.35
C MET A 1 -34.81 30.90 1.53
N PRO A 2 -35.20 29.61 1.50
CA PRO A 2 -35.80 28.97 2.67
C PRO A 2 -34.82 29.06 3.85
N GLU A 3 -35.31 29.50 5.00
CA GLU A 3 -34.56 29.47 6.26
C GLU A 3 -34.27 28.00 6.58
N VAL A 4 -33.02 27.57 6.37
CA VAL A 4 -32.58 26.25 6.83
C VAL A 4 -32.43 26.35 8.33
N ASP A 5 -33.22 25.57 9.07
CA ASP A 5 -33.13 25.51 10.53
C ASP A 5 -31.70 25.15 10.97
N ALA A 6 -31.02 26.12 11.58
CA ALA A 6 -29.67 25.96 12.10
C ALA A 6 -29.58 24.81 13.11
N GLU A 7 -30.66 24.56 13.84
CA GLU A 7 -30.79 23.44 14.78
C GLU A 7 -30.72 22.07 14.07
N ILE A 8 -31.39 21.92 12.93
CA ILE A 8 -31.35 20.68 12.15
C ILE A 8 -29.93 20.44 11.63
N LEU A 9 -29.28 21.48 11.11
CA LEU A 9 -27.89 21.38 10.62
C LEU A 9 -26.93 21.00 11.75
N LEU A 10 -27.10 21.59 12.93
CA LEU A 10 -26.30 21.27 14.11
C LEU A 10 -26.50 19.82 14.55
N ASN A 11 -27.75 19.36 14.65
CA ASN A 11 -28.08 17.99 15.03
C ASN A 11 -27.57 16.97 14.01
N ALA A 12 -27.65 17.29 12.72
CA ALA A 12 -27.05 16.48 11.66
C ALA A 12 -25.52 16.39 11.81
N ASN A 13 -24.84 17.52 12.07
CA ASN A 13 -23.40 17.57 12.28
C ASN A 13 -22.96 16.74 13.49
N LYS A 14 -23.73 16.80 14.59
CA LYS A 14 -23.54 15.98 15.80
C LYS A 14 -23.61 14.49 15.48
N GLY A 15 -24.69 14.06 14.83
CA GLY A 15 -24.87 12.66 14.43
C GLY A 15 -23.78 12.17 13.46
N LEU A 16 -23.44 13.00 12.47
CA LEU A 16 -22.39 12.72 11.50
C LEU A 16 -21.03 12.54 12.17
N THR A 17 -20.67 13.41 13.12
CA THR A 17 -19.41 13.32 13.88
C THR A 17 -19.29 11.99 14.62
N ILE A 18 -20.33 11.59 15.35
CA ILE A 18 -20.34 10.32 16.09
C ILE A 18 -20.24 9.14 15.12
N GLY A 19 -21.01 9.18 14.02
CA GLY A 19 -20.95 8.16 12.98
C GLY A 19 -19.55 8.00 12.39
N PHE A 20 -18.87 9.10 12.07
CA PHE A 20 -17.49 9.08 11.58
C PHE A 20 -16.52 8.47 12.60
N ILE A 21 -16.60 8.86 13.88
CA ILE A 21 -15.72 8.31 14.92
C ILE A 21 -15.84 6.78 14.97
N ILE A 22 -17.08 6.26 15.03
CA ILE A 22 -17.33 4.82 15.12
C ILE A 22 -16.85 4.11 13.85
N CYS A 23 -17.22 4.61 12.68
CA CYS A 23 -16.85 4.00 11.40
C CYS A 23 -15.33 4.01 11.16
N ILE A 24 -14.63 5.11 11.45
CA ILE A 24 -13.17 5.20 11.30
C ILE A 24 -12.50 4.17 12.21
N CYS A 25 -12.90 4.08 13.47
CA CYS A 25 -12.35 3.12 14.42
C CYS A 25 -12.56 1.68 13.94
N ILE A 26 -13.80 1.29 13.61
CA ILE A 26 -14.13 -0.08 13.18
C ILE A 26 -13.33 -0.46 11.93
N ILE A 27 -13.36 0.36 10.88
CA ILE A 27 -12.75 0.02 9.60
C ILE A 27 -11.21 -0.05 9.72
N ASN A 28 -10.58 0.89 10.45
CA ASN A 28 -9.13 0.87 10.64
C ASN A 28 -8.68 -0.28 11.56
N ILE A 29 -9.45 -0.62 12.60
CA ILE A 29 -9.18 -1.80 13.44
C ILE A 29 -9.27 -3.07 12.59
N LEU A 30 -10.29 -3.22 11.74
CA LEU A 30 -10.42 -4.36 10.83
C LEU A 30 -9.24 -4.45 9.86
N LEU A 31 -8.76 -3.32 9.33
CA LEU A 31 -7.56 -3.26 8.49
C LEU A 31 -6.32 -3.72 9.27
N ILE A 32 -6.12 -3.25 10.49
CA ILE A 32 -4.98 -3.62 11.34
C ILE A 32 -5.03 -5.12 11.64
N ILE A 33 -6.18 -5.65 12.08
CA ILE A 33 -6.37 -7.07 12.39
C ILE A 33 -6.05 -7.93 11.16
N LYS A 34 -6.64 -7.61 10.00
CA LYS A 34 -6.37 -8.34 8.75
C LYS A 34 -4.90 -8.30 8.35
N THR A 35 -4.24 -7.16 8.55
CA THR A 35 -2.82 -6.99 8.20
C THR A 35 -1.92 -7.74 9.18
N ALA A 36 -2.24 -7.71 10.48
CA ALA A 36 -1.48 -8.36 11.54
C ALA A 36 -1.58 -9.89 11.52
N PHE A 37 -2.68 -10.46 11.02
CA PHE A 37 -2.83 -11.91 10.84
C PHE A 37 -1.92 -12.49 9.75
N LYS A 38 -1.25 -11.67 8.95
CA LYS A 38 -0.23 -12.17 8.01
C LYS A 38 1.03 -12.54 8.80
N ASN A 39 1.45 -13.81 8.74
CA ASN A 39 2.59 -14.39 9.48
C ASN A 39 3.94 -13.64 9.36
N TRP A 40 4.02 -12.63 8.48
CA TRP A 40 5.24 -11.90 8.13
C TRP A 40 5.07 -10.37 8.19
N PHE A 41 4.01 -9.86 8.81
CA PHE A 41 3.67 -8.44 8.74
C PHE A 41 4.76 -7.52 9.30
N LEU A 42 5.42 -7.91 10.41
CA LEU A 42 6.48 -7.13 11.05
C LEU A 42 7.77 -7.05 10.22
N TYR A 43 7.96 -7.94 9.25
CA TYR A 43 9.15 -7.97 8.40
C TYR A 43 8.95 -7.19 7.10
N SER A 44 7.72 -6.73 6.82
CA SER A 44 7.36 -6.04 5.58
C SER A 44 7.17 -4.55 5.86
N PRO A 45 8.04 -3.67 5.34
CA PRO A 45 7.92 -2.23 5.52
C PRO A 45 6.56 -1.69 5.05
N LYS A 46 5.99 -2.28 3.99
CA LYS A 46 4.64 -1.99 3.50
C LYS A 46 3.58 -2.16 4.60
N TYR A 47 3.51 -3.33 5.22
CA TYR A 47 2.46 -3.65 6.18
C TYR A 47 2.60 -2.80 7.46
N VAL A 48 3.83 -2.59 7.93
CA VAL A 48 4.10 -1.72 9.09
C VAL A 48 3.71 -0.27 8.78
N THR A 49 3.99 0.23 7.57
CA THR A 49 3.57 1.59 7.16
C THR A 49 2.04 1.70 7.07
N ILE A 50 1.35 0.69 6.52
CA ILE A 50 -0.13 0.67 6.48
C ILE A 50 -0.73 0.69 7.89
N ILE A 51 -0.20 -0.13 8.81
CA ILE A 51 -0.64 -0.13 10.21
C ILE A 51 -0.38 1.23 10.86
N SER A 52 0.79 1.83 10.63
CA SER A 52 1.16 3.15 11.13
C SER A 52 0.18 4.25 10.68
N LEU A 53 -0.24 4.23 9.41
CA LEU A 53 -1.26 5.16 8.89
C LEU A 53 -2.65 4.90 9.49
N ALA A 54 -3.05 3.65 9.63
CA ALA A 54 -4.32 3.27 10.24
C ALA A 54 -4.39 3.70 11.73
N LEU A 55 -3.29 3.59 12.47
CA LEU A 55 -3.19 4.11 13.84
C LEU A 55 -3.35 5.64 13.89
N GLY A 56 -2.80 6.36 12.91
CA GLY A 56 -3.03 7.80 12.77
C GLY A 56 -4.51 8.14 12.57
N ASP A 57 -5.21 7.39 11.72
CA ASP A 57 -6.65 7.59 11.51
C ASP A 57 -7.48 7.23 12.76
N ILE A 58 -7.08 6.22 13.55
CA ILE A 58 -7.70 5.92 14.85
C ILE A 58 -7.47 7.06 15.84
N PHE A 59 -6.26 7.62 15.91
CA PHE A 59 -5.99 8.76 16.77
C PHE A 59 -6.76 10.01 16.34
N LEU A 60 -6.91 10.26 15.04
CA LEU A 60 -7.80 11.30 14.51
C LEU A 60 -9.22 11.16 15.06
N ALA A 61 -9.77 9.95 15.04
CA ALA A 61 -11.12 9.67 15.51
C ALA A 61 -11.26 9.80 17.04
N LEU A 62 -10.35 9.18 17.80
CA LEU A 62 -10.45 9.11 19.26
C LEU A 62 -9.98 10.38 19.99
N TYR A 63 -9.11 11.18 19.36
CA TYR A 63 -8.60 12.42 19.94
C TYR A 63 -9.27 13.64 19.31
N SER A 64 -8.94 13.96 18.05
CA SER A 64 -9.38 15.21 17.43
C SER A 64 -10.88 15.29 17.22
N LEU A 65 -11.53 14.22 16.73
CA LEU A 65 -12.98 14.24 16.52
C LEU A 65 -13.77 14.18 17.83
N VAL A 66 -13.25 13.54 18.88
CA VAL A 66 -13.86 13.58 20.22
C VAL A 66 -13.78 14.99 20.81
N ILE A 67 -12.63 15.67 20.70
CA ILE A 67 -12.50 17.06 21.12
C ILE A 67 -13.47 17.96 20.34
N TYR A 68 -13.52 17.80 19.02
CA TYR A 68 -14.47 18.51 18.16
C TYR A 68 -15.92 18.25 18.60
N CYS A 69 -16.27 16.99 18.90
CA CYS A 69 -17.57 16.62 19.44
C CYS A 69 -17.88 17.37 20.75
N ARG A 70 -16.93 17.44 21.70
CA ARG A 70 -17.14 18.19 22.95
C ARG A 70 -17.40 19.68 22.72
N ILE A 71 -16.68 20.31 21.79
CA ILE A 71 -16.91 21.71 21.42
C ILE A 71 -18.34 21.90 20.91
N VAL A 72 -18.80 21.00 20.02
CA VAL A 72 -20.12 21.08 19.38
C VAL A 72 -21.27 20.70 20.33
N PHE A 73 -21.05 19.79 21.27
CA PHE A 73 -22.10 19.29 22.16
C PHE A 73 -22.22 20.09 23.46
N GLU A 74 -21.11 20.38 24.11
CA GLU A 74 -21.10 20.91 25.47
C GLU A 74 -20.88 22.42 25.52
N SER A 75 -20.50 23.05 24.39
CA SER A 75 -20.13 24.48 24.34
C SER A 75 -19.10 24.88 25.41
N ILE A 76 -18.26 23.93 25.84
CA ILE A 76 -17.27 24.15 26.91
C ILE A 76 -16.08 24.90 26.32
N ASN A 77 -15.60 25.88 27.08
CA ASN A 77 -14.33 26.53 26.79
C ASN A 77 -13.18 25.57 27.13
N LEU A 78 -12.59 24.97 26.10
CA LEU A 78 -11.44 24.09 26.24
C LEU A 78 -10.16 24.91 26.45
N GLY A 79 -9.24 24.41 27.27
CA GLY A 79 -7.96 25.08 27.48
C GLY A 79 -7.18 25.24 26.17
N CYS A 80 -6.46 26.36 26.03
CA CYS A 80 -5.78 26.74 24.79
C CYS A 80 -4.90 25.63 24.21
N ARG A 81 -4.12 24.94 25.05
CA ARG A 81 -3.24 23.85 24.64
C ARG A 81 -3.99 22.71 23.96
N LEU A 82 -5.17 22.37 24.47
CA LEU A 82 -6.02 21.33 23.91
C LEU A 82 -6.62 21.77 22.58
N MET A 83 -7.07 23.03 22.50
CA MET A 83 -7.57 23.64 21.26
C MET A 83 -6.51 23.59 20.16
N VAL A 84 -5.32 24.13 20.42
CA VAL A 84 -4.22 24.15 19.46
C VAL A 84 -3.82 22.75 19.04
N SER A 85 -3.63 21.83 20.00
CA SER A 85 -3.22 20.45 19.71
C SER A 85 -4.22 19.72 18.81
N TYR A 86 -5.53 19.82 19.09
CA TYR A 86 -6.53 19.16 18.24
C TYR A 86 -6.57 19.77 16.84
N TYR A 87 -6.51 21.11 16.72
CA TYR A 87 -6.49 21.80 15.43
C TYR A 87 -5.24 21.40 14.64
N VAL A 88 -4.07 21.39 15.29
CA VAL A 88 -2.80 21.03 14.67
C VAL A 88 -2.84 19.62 14.11
N TYR A 89 -3.37 18.69 14.90
CA TYR A 89 -3.48 17.32 14.48
C TYR A 89 -4.47 17.15 13.32
N LEU A 90 -5.68 17.70 13.46
CA LEU A 90 -6.80 17.53 12.54
C LEU A 90 -6.52 18.12 11.16
N TYR A 91 -5.98 19.34 11.10
CA TYR A 91 -5.86 20.10 9.85
C TYR A 91 -4.48 20.03 9.18
N TRP A 92 -3.42 19.64 9.90
CA TRP A 92 -2.07 19.76 9.38
C TRP A 92 -1.26 18.47 9.51
N VAL A 93 -1.06 17.98 10.75
CA VAL A 93 -0.15 16.84 10.99
C VAL A 93 -0.62 15.58 10.27
N ILE A 94 -1.88 15.18 10.45
CA ILE A 94 -2.34 13.91 9.90
C ILE A 94 -2.27 13.87 8.37
N HIS A 95 -2.55 14.99 7.70
CA HIS A 95 -2.46 15.10 6.25
C HIS A 95 -1.02 15.01 5.76
N SER A 96 -0.08 15.69 6.44
CA SER A 96 1.34 15.59 6.10
C SER A 96 1.85 14.15 6.28
N VAL A 97 1.55 13.52 7.42
CA VAL A 97 1.92 12.14 7.72
C VAL A 97 1.35 11.20 6.65
N TYR A 98 0.11 11.40 6.24
CA TYR A 98 -0.52 10.57 5.21
C TYR A 98 0.14 10.71 3.84
N GLY A 99 0.37 11.94 3.38
CA GLY A 99 1.03 12.21 2.10
C GLY A 99 2.43 11.60 2.06
N ILE A 100 3.22 11.79 3.12
CA ILE A 100 4.55 11.19 3.24
C ILE A 100 4.47 9.66 3.31
N GLY A 101 3.47 9.10 4.00
CA GLY A 101 3.24 7.66 4.07
C GLY A 101 2.98 7.03 2.70
N LEU A 102 2.20 7.70 1.83
CA LEU A 102 1.98 7.25 0.46
C LEU A 102 3.26 7.30 -0.38
N ILE A 103 4.09 8.34 -0.20
CA ILE A 103 5.40 8.42 -0.85
C ILE A 103 6.30 7.27 -0.38
N VAL A 104 6.37 6.99 0.92
CA VAL A 104 7.15 5.88 1.49
C VAL A 104 6.68 4.54 0.92
N LEU A 105 5.36 4.30 0.84
CA LEU A 105 4.81 3.09 0.23
C LEU A 105 5.17 2.95 -1.26
N ALA A 106 5.11 4.05 -2.01
CA ALA A 106 5.47 4.04 -3.43
C ALA A 106 6.97 3.78 -3.66
N VAL A 107 7.83 4.36 -2.83
CA VAL A 107 9.29 4.13 -2.87
C VAL A 107 9.63 2.71 -2.45
N GLU A 108 9.02 2.21 -1.36
CA GLU A 108 9.15 0.82 -0.90
C GLU A 108 8.79 -0.16 -2.02
N LEU A 109 7.70 0.11 -2.75
CA LEU A 109 7.27 -0.71 -3.87
C LEU A 109 8.37 -0.81 -4.93
N VAL A 110 8.95 0.31 -5.36
CA VAL A 110 10.03 0.30 -6.35
C VAL A 110 11.25 -0.46 -5.84
N ILE A 111 11.65 -0.24 -4.59
CA ILE A 111 12.81 -0.90 -3.98
C ILE A 111 12.59 -2.41 -3.92
N ARG A 112 11.43 -2.87 -3.43
CA ARG A 112 11.07 -4.28 -3.32
C ARG A 112 11.15 -5.00 -4.67
N TYR A 113 10.63 -4.39 -5.73
CA TYR A 113 10.65 -5.00 -7.07
C TYR A 113 12.02 -4.90 -7.78
N LYS A 114 12.79 -3.82 -7.58
CA LYS A 114 14.10 -3.67 -8.23
C LYS A 114 15.21 -4.46 -7.54
N GLN A 115 15.28 -4.42 -6.21
CA GLN A 115 16.39 -5.00 -5.46
C GLN A 115 16.18 -6.46 -5.06
N ARG A 116 15.03 -7.06 -5.43
CA ARG A 116 14.64 -8.42 -5.01
C ARG A 116 14.81 -8.59 -3.51
N PHE A 117 14.23 -7.67 -2.72
CA PHE A 117 14.31 -7.75 -1.28
C PHE A 117 13.72 -9.08 -0.80
N VAL A 118 14.59 -10.05 -0.51
CA VAL A 118 14.20 -11.30 0.13
C VAL A 118 13.93 -10.96 1.58
N ILE A 119 12.69 -11.12 2.02
CA ILE A 119 12.29 -10.89 3.39
C ILE A 119 12.95 -11.98 4.24
N LYS A 120 14.11 -11.69 4.82
CA LYS A 120 14.76 -12.58 5.79
C LYS A 120 14.15 -12.34 7.17
N LYS A 121 13.89 -13.42 7.94
CA LYS A 121 13.48 -13.35 9.36
C LYS A 121 14.65 -12.90 10.25
N THR A 122 15.15 -11.71 10.02
CA THR A 122 16.26 -11.12 10.78
C THR A 122 15.78 -9.89 11.53
N CYS A 123 16.40 -9.61 12.67
CA CYS A 123 16.14 -8.40 13.44
C CYS A 123 16.33 -7.13 12.59
N SER A 124 17.31 -7.13 11.68
CA SER A 124 17.54 -6.03 10.73
C SER A 124 16.33 -5.74 9.84
N SER A 125 15.63 -6.76 9.36
CA SER A 125 14.42 -6.57 8.52
C SER A 125 13.29 -5.91 9.31
N ILE A 126 13.10 -6.30 10.58
CA ILE A 126 12.12 -5.67 11.47
C ILE A 126 12.49 -4.21 11.71
N LEU A 127 13.75 -3.93 12.01
CA LEU A 127 14.22 -2.56 12.24
C LEU A 127 13.98 -1.67 11.01
N ILE A 128 14.26 -2.18 9.81
CA ILE A 128 13.98 -1.46 8.56
C ILE A 128 12.48 -1.22 8.40
N ALA A 129 11.64 -2.24 8.62
CA ALA A 129 10.19 -2.10 8.48
C ALA A 129 9.59 -1.09 9.48
N VAL A 130 10.01 -1.13 10.74
CA VAL A 130 9.63 -0.17 11.78
C VAL A 130 10.11 1.23 11.43
N THR A 131 11.36 1.38 11.01
CA THR A 131 11.92 2.67 10.59
C THR A 131 11.10 3.26 9.43
N CYS A 132 10.80 2.48 8.40
CA CYS A 132 9.94 2.91 7.29
C CYS A 132 8.56 3.36 7.77
N GLY A 133 7.94 2.64 8.72
CA GLY A 133 6.65 3.02 9.29
C GLY A 133 6.69 4.28 10.17
N MET A 134 7.86 4.63 10.73
CA MET A 134 8.07 5.83 11.55
C MET A 134 8.43 7.07 10.73
N ILE A 135 9.07 6.92 9.55
CA ILE A 135 9.47 8.04 8.69
C ILE A 135 8.33 9.05 8.45
N PRO A 136 7.09 8.64 8.10
CA PRO A 136 6.00 9.59 7.88
C PRO A 136 5.71 10.48 9.09
N TRP A 137 5.79 9.93 10.30
CA TRP A 137 5.59 10.66 11.55
C TRP A 137 6.73 11.60 11.87
N ILE A 138 7.96 11.11 11.78
CA ILE A 138 9.15 11.92 12.08
C ILE A 138 9.19 13.13 11.14
N VAL A 139 9.05 12.90 9.83
CA VAL A 139 9.10 13.97 8.83
C VAL A 139 7.87 14.88 8.96
N GLY A 140 6.67 14.31 9.11
CA GLY A 140 5.44 15.09 9.26
C GLY A 140 5.48 16.01 10.48
N LEU A 141 5.87 15.50 11.65
CA LEU A 141 5.98 16.30 12.87
C LEU A 141 7.13 17.31 12.79
N ALA A 142 8.29 16.91 12.27
CA ALA A 142 9.45 17.80 12.15
C ALA A 142 9.20 18.99 11.22
N VAL A 143 8.38 18.82 10.17
CA VAL A 143 8.02 19.90 9.25
C VAL A 143 6.84 20.72 9.78
N VAL A 144 5.77 20.05 10.25
CA VAL A 144 4.52 20.73 10.59
C VAL A 144 4.59 21.45 11.92
N LEU A 145 5.20 20.86 12.96
CA LEU A 145 5.18 21.47 14.30
C LEU A 145 5.89 22.83 14.34
N PRO A 146 7.11 23.01 13.79
CA PRO A 146 7.74 24.33 13.80
C PRO A 146 6.92 25.38 13.06
N VAL A 147 6.36 25.05 11.89
CA VAL A 147 5.57 25.98 11.07
C VAL A 147 4.24 26.35 11.74
N THR A 148 3.71 25.49 12.62
CA THR A 148 2.42 25.72 13.30
C THR A 148 2.57 26.40 14.65
N LEU A 149 3.62 26.08 15.41
CA LEU A 149 3.78 26.52 16.80
C LEU A 149 4.67 27.77 16.95
N VAL A 150 5.50 28.10 15.95
CA VAL A 150 6.32 29.32 16.02
C VAL A 150 5.43 30.56 16.03
N GLY A 151 5.69 31.46 16.99
CA GLY A 151 4.92 32.69 17.19
C GLY A 151 3.55 32.50 17.84
N PHE A 152 3.29 31.34 18.45
CA PHE A 152 2.07 31.11 19.22
C PHE A 152 2.25 31.58 20.67
N ASP A 153 1.36 32.47 21.12
CA ASP A 153 1.29 32.91 22.52
C ASP A 153 0.30 32.02 23.28
N TRP A 154 0.83 31.23 24.22
CA TRP A 154 0.07 30.28 25.02
C TRP A 154 -0.80 30.93 26.09
N ASP A 155 -0.47 32.15 26.52
CA ASP A 155 -1.17 32.85 27.59
C ASP A 155 -2.40 33.56 27.03
N THR A 156 -2.27 34.24 25.88
CA THR A 156 -3.39 34.90 25.21
C THR A 156 -4.18 33.98 24.26
N CYS A 157 -3.68 32.77 24.03
CA CYS A 157 -4.19 31.83 23.03
C CYS A 157 -4.34 32.44 21.63
N ARG A 158 -3.43 33.36 21.31
CA ARG A 158 -3.43 34.09 20.05
C ARG A 158 -2.16 33.77 19.30
N GLN A 159 -2.29 33.75 17.97
CA GLN A 159 -1.15 33.68 17.10
C GLN A 159 -1.05 34.99 16.36
N ASP A 160 0.09 35.66 16.48
CA ASP A 160 0.43 36.81 15.66
C ASP A 160 0.88 36.28 14.31
N ILE A 161 -0.08 36.08 13.39
CA ILE A 161 0.20 35.44 12.11
C ILE A 161 0.36 36.49 11.01
N GLU A 162 1.59 36.64 10.54
CA GLU A 162 1.86 37.21 9.22
C GLU A 162 1.20 36.32 8.15
N SER A 163 0.53 36.92 7.16
CA SER A 163 -0.16 36.19 6.08
C SER A 163 0.69 35.09 5.44
N ASP A 164 1.98 35.37 5.27
CA ASP A 164 2.95 34.47 4.64
C ASP A 164 3.15 33.18 5.44
N ARG A 165 3.06 33.25 6.78
CA ARG A 165 3.19 32.07 7.65
C ARG A 165 1.97 31.16 7.57
N VAL A 166 0.78 31.74 7.46
CA VAL A 166 -0.46 30.98 7.21
C VAL A 166 -0.33 30.19 5.91
N LEU A 167 0.16 30.85 4.87
CA LEU A 167 0.32 30.28 3.55
C LEU A 167 1.35 29.14 3.58
N ALA A 168 2.51 29.39 4.18
CA ALA A 168 3.56 28.40 4.36
C ALA A 168 3.07 27.15 5.10
N ARG A 169 2.22 27.32 6.13
CA ARG A 169 1.58 26.21 6.85
C ARG A 169 0.79 25.30 5.92
N HIS A 170 -0.14 25.85 5.14
CA HIS A 170 -1.00 25.05 4.25
C HIS A 170 -0.21 24.37 3.14
N TYR A 171 0.78 25.06 2.56
CA TYR A 171 1.65 24.45 1.56
C TYR A 171 2.47 23.30 2.14
N ALA A 172 3.18 23.55 3.24
CA ALA A 172 4.09 22.58 3.84
C ALA A 172 3.36 21.34 4.40
N SER A 173 2.19 21.51 5.01
CA SER A 173 1.49 20.41 5.69
C SER A 173 0.50 19.65 4.81
N VAL A 174 -0.09 20.29 3.79
CA VAL A 174 -1.16 19.69 2.99
C VAL A 174 -0.80 19.61 1.52
N ILE A 175 -0.57 20.75 0.87
CA ILE A 175 -0.55 20.82 -0.59
C ILE A 175 0.68 20.11 -1.15
N ILE A 176 1.87 20.37 -0.59
CA ILE A 176 3.12 19.74 -1.04
C ILE A 176 3.08 18.23 -0.78
N PRO A 177 2.80 17.72 0.43
CA PRO A 177 2.74 16.27 0.67
C PRO A 177 1.70 15.56 -0.22
N ALA A 178 0.50 16.13 -0.39
CA ALA A 178 -0.54 15.54 -1.23
C ALA A 178 -0.17 15.55 -2.72
N GLY A 179 0.34 16.67 -3.23
CA GLY A 179 0.77 16.80 -4.62
C GLY A 179 1.95 15.88 -4.95
N LEU A 180 2.97 15.84 -4.07
CA LEU A 180 4.12 14.96 -4.23
C LEU A 180 3.72 13.48 -4.19
N ALA A 181 2.78 13.08 -3.33
CA ALA A 181 2.28 11.70 -3.30
C ALA A 181 1.67 11.28 -4.65
N VAL A 182 0.85 12.14 -5.27
CA VAL A 182 0.27 11.87 -6.60
C VAL A 182 1.36 11.78 -7.66
N ILE A 183 2.27 12.76 -7.70
CA ILE A 183 3.37 12.79 -8.69
C ILE A 183 4.24 11.54 -8.57
N VAL A 184 4.66 11.17 -7.35
CA VAL A 184 5.47 9.97 -7.11
C VAL A 184 4.73 8.71 -7.53
N CYS A 185 3.44 8.56 -7.18
CA CYS A 185 2.66 7.40 -7.61
C CYS A 185 2.54 7.30 -9.13
N ILE A 186 2.34 8.42 -9.84
CA ILE A 186 2.34 8.46 -11.31
C ILE A 186 3.69 7.98 -11.87
N VAL A 187 4.81 8.51 -11.34
CA VAL A 187 6.15 8.08 -11.74
C VAL A 187 6.36 6.58 -11.51
N VAL A 188 5.94 6.06 -10.35
CA VAL A 188 6.03 4.62 -10.03
C VAL A 188 5.17 3.76 -10.96
N CYS A 189 3.99 4.26 -11.38
CA CYS A 189 3.18 3.60 -12.41
C CYS A 189 3.94 3.48 -13.73
N CYS A 190 4.67 4.52 -14.15
CA CYS A 190 5.46 4.54 -15.38
C CYS A 190 6.71 3.66 -15.37
N ILE A 191 7.27 3.29 -14.21
CA ILE A 191 8.46 2.44 -14.14
C ILE A 191 8.08 0.99 -14.50
N PRO A 192 8.65 0.36 -15.54
CA PRO A 192 8.37 -1.05 -15.84
C PRO A 192 8.89 -1.93 -14.69
N LEU A 193 7.98 -2.48 -13.89
CA LEU A 193 8.30 -3.50 -12.89
C LEU A 193 8.10 -4.87 -13.56
N THR A 194 8.92 -5.16 -14.57
CA THR A 194 8.95 -6.50 -15.16
C THR A 194 9.42 -7.47 -14.08
N PRO A 195 8.63 -8.50 -13.76
CA PRO A 195 9.15 -9.58 -12.97
C PRO A 195 10.30 -10.16 -13.77
N ARG A 196 11.52 -9.97 -13.29
CA ARG A 196 12.68 -10.60 -13.88
C ARG A 196 12.49 -12.07 -13.57
N ALA A 197 11.87 -12.79 -14.52
CA ALA A 197 11.54 -14.19 -14.42
C ALA A 197 12.71 -14.83 -13.71
N ILE A 198 12.44 -15.45 -12.56
CA ILE A 198 13.39 -16.37 -12.01
C ILE A 198 13.44 -17.41 -13.12
N MET A 199 14.43 -17.28 -14.01
CA MET A 199 14.95 -18.41 -14.75
C MET A 199 15.40 -19.33 -13.64
N TYR A 200 14.46 -20.09 -13.10
CA TYR A 200 14.76 -21.41 -12.62
C TYR A 200 15.49 -21.98 -13.80
N GLY A 201 16.81 -22.06 -13.66
CA GLY A 201 17.56 -22.93 -14.51
C GLY A 201 16.83 -24.24 -14.38
N THR A 202 16.04 -24.57 -15.40
CA THR A 202 16.15 -25.89 -15.99
C THR A 202 17.62 -26.00 -16.40
N GLU A 203 18.52 -26.15 -15.41
CA GLU A 203 19.50 -27.18 -15.51
C GLU A 203 18.65 -28.40 -15.79
N THR A 204 18.51 -28.66 -17.08
CA THR A 204 18.28 -29.98 -17.62
C THR A 204 19.40 -30.84 -17.04
N HIS A 205 19.31 -31.19 -15.77
CA HIS A 205 19.58 -32.54 -15.38
C HIS A 205 18.64 -33.35 -16.26
N THR A 206 19.19 -33.82 -17.37
CA THR A 206 18.86 -35.08 -18.02
C THR A 206 18.87 -36.18 -16.96
N ARG A 207 17.97 -36.11 -15.97
CA ARG A 207 17.44 -37.29 -15.33
C ARG A 207 16.59 -37.91 -16.42
N GLY A 208 17.17 -38.94 -17.04
CA GLY A 208 16.44 -39.81 -17.94
C GLY A 208 15.06 -40.03 -17.37
N MET A 209 14.05 -39.70 -18.17
CA MET A 209 12.70 -40.16 -17.95
C MET A 209 12.80 -41.69 -17.83
N VAL A 210 12.81 -42.21 -16.61
CA VAL A 210 12.58 -43.63 -16.40
C VAL A 210 11.12 -43.83 -16.74
N ILE A 211 10.87 -44.15 -18.01
CA ILE A 211 9.60 -44.70 -18.44
C ILE A 211 9.47 -45.99 -17.65
N HIS A 212 8.66 -45.98 -16.59
CA HIS A 212 8.14 -47.20 -16.02
C HIS A 212 7.19 -47.81 -17.06
N THR A 213 7.74 -48.55 -18.02
CA THR A 213 6.99 -49.58 -18.72
C THR A 213 6.70 -50.67 -17.69
N ASN A 214 5.57 -50.51 -16.99
CA ASN A 214 4.95 -51.63 -16.31
C ASN A 214 4.52 -52.63 -17.38
N ASN A 215 5.44 -53.52 -17.74
CA ASN A 215 5.15 -54.75 -18.46
C ASN A 215 4.37 -55.65 -17.50
N ALA A 216 3.06 -55.41 -17.39
CA ALA A 216 2.14 -56.47 -17.04
C ALA A 216 2.02 -57.38 -18.29
N PRO A 217 2.23 -58.71 -18.17
CA PRO A 217 1.92 -59.62 -19.26
C PRO A 217 0.40 -59.71 -19.40
N SER A 218 -0.17 -58.80 -20.18
CA SER A 218 -1.52 -58.91 -20.70
C SER A 218 -1.46 -59.82 -21.93
N VAL A 219 -1.78 -61.09 -21.71
CA VAL A 219 -2.16 -62.01 -22.77
C VAL A 219 -3.53 -61.55 -23.27
N ILE A 220 -3.59 -60.87 -24.40
CA ILE A 220 -4.82 -60.70 -25.18
C ILE A 220 -4.47 -61.00 -26.65
N PRO A 221 -5.19 -61.92 -27.29
CA PRO A 221 -4.86 -62.40 -28.62
C PRO A 221 -5.09 -61.35 -29.70
N VAL A 222 -4.18 -61.42 -30.67
CA VAL A 222 -4.23 -60.82 -32.00
C VAL A 222 -5.61 -61.01 -32.62
N ASN A 223 -6.20 -59.91 -33.09
CA ASN A 223 -7.03 -59.98 -34.28
C ASN A 223 -6.67 -58.84 -35.24
N VAL A 224 -6.12 -59.26 -36.37
CA VAL A 224 -5.74 -58.45 -37.51
C VAL A 224 -7.00 -58.05 -38.26
N THR A 225 -7.19 -56.75 -38.50
CA THR A 225 -7.90 -56.29 -39.68
C THR A 225 -7.23 -55.02 -40.20
N THR A 226 -6.48 -55.26 -41.26
CA THR A 226 -6.00 -54.30 -42.25
C THR A 226 -7.12 -53.43 -42.80
N VAL A 227 -6.97 -52.12 -42.78
CA VAL A 227 -7.60 -51.24 -43.76
C VAL A 227 -6.57 -50.21 -44.22
N ASN A 228 -6.09 -50.42 -45.45
CA ASN A 228 -5.42 -49.45 -46.28
C ASN A 228 -6.36 -48.28 -46.56
N SER A 229 -5.84 -47.05 -46.53
CA SER A 229 -6.30 -45.96 -47.42
C SER A 229 -5.29 -44.83 -47.49
N ALA A 230 -4.57 -44.82 -48.62
CA ALA A 230 -4.24 -43.67 -49.46
C ALA A 230 -3.85 -42.30 -48.85
N ASN A 231 -2.59 -41.96 -49.09
CA ASN A 231 -2.02 -40.63 -49.43
C ASN A 231 -2.90 -39.76 -50.37
N PRO A 232 -2.54 -38.48 -50.72
CA PRO A 232 -1.46 -37.61 -50.22
C PRO A 232 -1.89 -36.14 -49.97
N TYR A 233 -1.02 -35.30 -49.38
CA TYR A 233 -0.68 -33.99 -49.96
C TYR A 233 0.70 -33.54 -49.46
N GLN A 234 1.65 -33.53 -50.41
CA GLN A 234 2.93 -32.84 -50.32
C GLN A 234 2.71 -31.33 -50.35
N THR A 235 3.54 -30.59 -49.61
CA THR A 235 4.15 -29.39 -50.18
C THR A 235 5.51 -29.16 -49.55
N ASP A 236 6.51 -29.22 -50.43
CA ASP A 236 7.91 -28.94 -50.17
C ASP A 236 8.14 -27.51 -49.65
N LYS A 237 9.14 -27.34 -48.79
CA LYS A 237 10.23 -26.40 -49.08
C LYS A 237 11.51 -26.75 -48.32
N SER A 238 12.54 -26.86 -49.14
CA SER A 238 13.93 -27.21 -48.91
C SER A 238 14.67 -26.29 -47.95
N GLY A 239 15.54 -26.88 -47.12
CA GLY A 239 16.57 -26.21 -46.34
C GLY A 239 17.62 -27.20 -45.86
N SER A 240 18.53 -27.54 -46.77
CA SER A 240 19.70 -28.42 -46.57
C SER A 240 20.60 -27.98 -45.41
N TRP A 241 20.90 -28.90 -44.48
CA TRP A 241 22.22 -29.01 -43.83
C TRP A 241 22.50 -30.49 -43.55
N ASN A 242 23.39 -31.07 -44.35
CA ASN A 242 24.12 -32.28 -44.00
C ASN A 242 25.02 -31.98 -42.81
N ASN A 243 25.06 -32.87 -41.82
CA ASN A 243 26.33 -33.37 -41.30
C ASN A 243 26.14 -34.70 -40.57
N SER A 244 26.75 -35.70 -41.20
CA SER A 244 27.10 -37.03 -40.71
C SER A 244 27.90 -37.00 -39.41
N PHE A 245 27.51 -37.80 -38.42
CA PHE A 245 28.46 -38.39 -37.47
C PHE A 245 28.05 -39.81 -37.07
N VAL A 246 28.72 -40.75 -37.76
CA VAL A 246 29.31 -42.01 -37.28
C VAL A 246 28.77 -42.59 -35.96
N ASN A 247 28.05 -43.69 -36.11
CA ASN A 247 27.92 -44.72 -35.07
C ASN A 247 29.27 -45.38 -34.82
N THR A 248 29.75 -45.33 -33.57
CA THR A 248 30.79 -46.26 -33.10
C THR A 248 30.24 -47.01 -31.90
N ALA A 249 29.83 -48.25 -32.15
CA ALA A 249 29.66 -49.25 -31.12
C ALA A 249 31.02 -49.51 -30.47
N THR A 250 31.12 -49.38 -29.15
CA THR A 250 32.23 -49.98 -28.39
C THR A 250 31.68 -50.65 -27.14
N SER A 251 32.24 -51.83 -26.94
CA SER A 251 31.94 -52.92 -26.03
C SER A 251 32.06 -52.62 -24.53
N ASN A 252 31.26 -53.39 -23.77
CA ASN A 252 31.58 -54.04 -22.50
C ASN A 252 32.81 -53.57 -21.71
N SER A 253 32.57 -53.07 -20.50
CA SER A 253 33.33 -53.48 -19.33
C SER A 253 32.44 -53.46 -18.08
N THR A 254 32.06 -54.65 -17.65
CA THR A 254 31.53 -54.92 -16.31
C THR A 254 32.62 -54.63 -15.30
N THR A 255 32.42 -53.62 -14.46
CA THR A 255 33.23 -53.43 -13.24
C THR A 255 32.28 -53.24 -12.08
N SER A 256 32.01 -54.33 -11.37
CA SER A 256 31.31 -54.30 -10.09
C SER A 256 32.23 -53.72 -9.03
N HIS A 257 32.21 -52.39 -8.88
CA HIS A 257 32.75 -51.76 -7.68
C HIS A 257 31.75 -51.94 -6.55
N HIS A 258 32.08 -52.87 -5.65
CA HIS A 258 31.48 -52.98 -4.34
C HIS A 258 31.92 -51.76 -3.52
N VAL A 259 31.15 -50.67 -3.60
CA VAL A 259 31.35 -49.50 -2.73
C VAL A 259 30.71 -49.83 -1.39
N SER A 260 31.53 -50.02 -0.37
CA SER A 260 31.08 -50.08 1.02
C SER A 260 30.36 -48.77 1.33
N GLY A 261 29.05 -48.86 1.57
CA GLY A 261 28.24 -47.73 2.00
C GLY A 261 28.69 -47.28 3.39
N GLU A 262 29.54 -46.25 3.45
CA GLU A 262 29.52 -45.37 4.60
C GLU A 262 28.14 -44.73 4.67
N PRO A 263 27.49 -44.70 5.85
CA PRO A 263 26.27 -43.95 6.04
C PRO A 263 26.58 -42.47 5.82
N ARG A 264 26.37 -41.98 4.60
CA ARG A 264 26.40 -40.54 4.31
C ARG A 264 25.41 -39.91 5.26
N ALA A 265 25.94 -39.15 6.22
CA ALA A 265 25.16 -38.32 7.10
C ALA A 265 24.15 -37.58 6.23
N PHE A 266 22.87 -37.78 6.54
CA PHE A 266 21.77 -37.00 5.98
C PHE A 266 22.12 -35.54 6.28
N VAL A 267 22.72 -34.84 5.32
CA VAL A 267 22.82 -33.39 5.39
C VAL A 267 21.37 -32.96 5.28
N PRO A 268 20.75 -32.41 6.33
CA PRO A 268 19.39 -31.94 6.23
C PRO A 268 19.40 -30.91 5.10
N VAL A 269 18.71 -31.23 4.01
CA VAL A 269 18.43 -30.27 2.96
C VAL A 269 17.82 -29.09 3.71
N PRO A 270 18.44 -27.90 3.69
CA PRO A 270 17.86 -26.76 4.36
C PRO A 270 16.46 -26.62 3.80
N ASP A 271 15.49 -26.76 4.70
CA ASP A 271 14.08 -26.63 4.39
C ASP A 271 13.91 -25.20 3.88
N TYR A 272 13.98 -25.04 2.55
CA TYR A 272 13.67 -23.79 1.88
C TYR A 272 12.16 -23.68 1.94
N ASP A 273 11.68 -23.41 3.15
CA ASP A 273 10.32 -23.07 3.49
C ASP A 273 9.84 -22.08 2.44
N GLN A 274 8.91 -22.59 1.63
CA GLN A 274 8.14 -21.96 0.58
C GLN A 274 8.29 -20.44 0.54
N ALA A 275 9.31 -19.96 -0.18
CA ALA A 275 9.33 -18.59 -0.63
C ALA A 275 8.16 -18.46 -1.63
N GLU A 276 7.04 -17.90 -1.18
CA GLU A 276 5.89 -17.63 -2.05
C GLU A 276 6.38 -16.95 -3.34
N PRO A 277 5.86 -17.33 -4.52
CA PRO A 277 6.19 -16.65 -5.76
C PRO A 277 5.67 -15.21 -5.72
N ILE A 278 6.51 -14.26 -5.29
CA ILE A 278 6.30 -12.82 -5.07
C ILE A 278 5.82 -12.04 -6.34
N VAL A 279 5.61 -12.71 -7.47
CA VAL A 279 5.71 -12.07 -8.79
C VAL A 279 4.39 -11.53 -9.37
N VAL A 280 3.21 -12.03 -8.98
CA VAL A 280 1.95 -11.75 -9.73
C VAL A 280 1.23 -10.45 -9.29
N GLY A 281 1.81 -9.62 -8.42
CA GLY A 281 1.10 -8.54 -7.73
C GLY A 281 1.32 -7.09 -8.18
N ALA A 282 2.39 -6.80 -8.93
CA ALA A 282 2.94 -5.43 -9.02
C ALA A 282 1.99 -4.41 -9.62
N GLY A 283 1.32 -4.78 -10.73
CA GLY A 283 0.45 -3.88 -11.48
C GLY A 283 -0.75 -3.41 -10.66
N ARG A 284 -1.37 -4.33 -9.91
CA ARG A 284 -2.52 -4.01 -9.06
C ARG A 284 -2.11 -3.09 -7.91
N GLU A 285 -0.97 -3.37 -7.27
CA GLU A 285 -0.49 -2.57 -6.14
C GLU A 285 -0.19 -1.12 -6.54
N LYS A 286 0.41 -0.91 -7.71
CA LYS A 286 0.60 0.43 -8.29
C LYS A 286 -0.70 1.19 -8.46
N ILE A 287 -1.69 0.54 -9.08
CA ILE A 287 -3.01 1.15 -9.34
C ILE A 287 -3.68 1.53 -8.02
N VAL A 288 -3.60 0.65 -7.01
CA VAL A 288 -4.15 0.92 -5.67
C VAL A 288 -3.50 2.16 -5.06
N LEU A 289 -2.16 2.23 -5.05
CA LEU A 289 -1.44 3.40 -4.52
C LEU A 289 -1.80 4.69 -5.28
N LEU A 290 -1.92 4.63 -6.60
CA LEU A 290 -2.30 5.78 -7.41
C LEU A 290 -3.72 6.26 -7.08
N ILE A 291 -4.69 5.34 -7.03
CA ILE A 291 -6.09 5.66 -6.68
C ILE A 291 -6.14 6.27 -5.28
N THR A 292 -5.44 5.67 -4.31
CA THR A 292 -5.37 6.18 -2.94
C THR A 292 -4.76 7.58 -2.90
N ALA A 293 -3.69 7.85 -3.65
CA ALA A 293 -3.06 9.17 -3.70
C ALA A 293 -3.97 10.23 -4.34
N ILE A 294 -4.67 9.90 -5.42
CA ILE A 294 -5.64 10.80 -6.06
C ILE A 294 -6.79 11.12 -5.11
N LEU A 295 -7.37 10.10 -4.47
CA LEU A 295 -8.44 10.31 -3.50
C LEU A 295 -7.98 11.13 -2.30
N PHE A 296 -6.77 10.87 -1.79
CA PHE A 296 -6.17 11.67 -0.74
C PHE A 296 -6.07 13.16 -1.14
N PHE A 297 -5.56 13.44 -2.34
CA PHE A 297 -5.46 14.79 -2.87
C PHE A 297 -6.84 15.47 -2.98
N LEU A 298 -7.81 14.78 -3.59
CA LEU A 298 -9.17 15.29 -3.78
C LEU A 298 -9.90 15.53 -2.45
N CYS A 299 -9.64 14.73 -1.42
CA CYS A 299 -10.30 14.89 -0.14
C CYS A 299 -9.74 16.04 0.68
N VAL A 300 -8.43 16.33 0.60
CA VAL A 300 -7.76 17.21 1.55
C VAL A 300 -7.44 18.59 0.97
N VAL A 301 -7.07 18.67 -0.31
CA VAL A 301 -6.68 19.95 -0.93
C VAL A 301 -7.81 21.00 -0.94
N PRO A 302 -9.10 20.64 -1.18
CA PRO A 302 -10.18 21.62 -1.12
C PRO A 302 -10.28 22.34 0.23
N LEU A 303 -10.07 21.63 1.35
CA LEU A 303 -10.07 22.24 2.68
C LEU A 303 -8.92 23.24 2.84
N ALA A 304 -7.71 22.90 2.41
CA ALA A 304 -6.58 23.81 2.48
C ALA A 304 -6.76 25.02 1.57
N ALA A 305 -7.23 24.82 0.34
CA ALA A 305 -7.52 25.90 -0.60
C ALA A 305 -8.58 26.85 -0.04
N TRP A 306 -9.64 26.30 0.55
CA TRP A 306 -10.70 27.07 1.18
C TRP A 306 -10.22 27.89 2.39
N ASN A 307 -9.43 27.28 3.28
CA ASN A 307 -8.86 28.00 4.43
C ASN A 307 -7.94 29.14 3.99
N MET A 308 -7.08 28.91 2.99
CA MET A 308 -6.26 29.98 2.42
C MET A 308 -7.12 31.08 1.80
N TYR A 309 -8.15 30.71 1.05
CA TYR A 309 -9.07 31.67 0.42
C TYR A 309 -9.78 32.57 1.44
N ILE A 310 -10.26 32.02 2.56
CA ILE A 310 -10.84 32.81 3.66
C ILE A 310 -9.79 33.75 4.27
N LEU A 311 -8.57 33.24 4.50
CA LEU A 311 -7.50 33.98 5.16
C LEU A 311 -6.97 35.16 4.33
N LEU A 312 -7.01 35.06 3.00
CA LEU A 312 -6.62 36.17 2.11
C LEU A 312 -7.66 37.31 2.08
N GLY A 313 -8.78 37.21 2.80
CA GLY A 313 -9.70 38.33 3.05
C GLY A 313 -10.52 38.81 1.84
N ASN A 314 -10.34 38.20 0.66
CA ASN A 314 -10.91 38.66 -0.61
C ASN A 314 -12.44 38.48 -0.76
N VAL A 315 -13.16 38.03 0.28
CA VAL A 315 -14.47 37.34 0.11
C VAL A 315 -15.48 37.62 1.21
N LEU A 316 -15.05 38.18 2.35
CA LEU A 316 -15.95 38.43 3.48
C LEU A 316 -17.03 39.48 3.17
N THR A 317 -16.93 40.20 2.05
CA THR A 317 -17.93 41.20 1.64
C THR A 317 -19.14 40.59 0.93
N ASP A 318 -18.99 39.46 0.23
CA ASP A 318 -19.99 39.00 -0.75
C ASP A 318 -20.65 37.67 -0.39
N LEU A 319 -19.98 36.80 0.40
CA LEU A 319 -20.55 35.54 0.84
C LEU A 319 -21.28 35.65 2.17
N SER A 320 -22.47 35.05 2.26
CA SER A 320 -23.17 34.94 3.54
C SER A 320 -22.37 34.08 4.53
N LEU A 321 -22.40 34.46 5.81
CA LEU A 321 -21.78 33.69 6.91
C LEU A 321 -22.23 32.22 6.91
N PHE A 322 -23.47 31.97 6.49
CA PHE A 322 -24.03 30.64 6.31
C PHE A 322 -23.27 29.83 5.26
N ALA A 323 -23.02 30.40 4.07
CA ALA A 323 -22.29 29.73 3.00
C ALA A 323 -20.84 29.42 3.43
N ILE A 324 -20.21 30.35 4.16
CA ILE A 324 -18.84 30.16 4.67
C ILE A 324 -18.79 28.98 5.65
N THR A 325 -19.71 28.96 6.61
CA THR A 325 -19.79 27.89 7.61
C THR A 325 -20.09 26.54 6.95
N PHE A 326 -21.05 26.51 6.01
CA PHE A 326 -21.43 25.30 5.31
C PHE A 326 -20.28 24.72 4.47
N LEU A 327 -19.59 25.53 3.67
CA LEU A 327 -18.46 25.09 2.84
C LEU A 327 -17.28 24.61 3.69
N SER A 328 -16.94 25.34 4.77
CA SER A 328 -15.92 24.92 5.72
C SER A 328 -16.24 23.54 6.31
N GLN A 329 -17.50 23.32 6.71
CA GLN A 329 -17.95 22.06 7.26
C GLN A 329 -17.92 20.93 6.23
N ALA A 330 -18.37 21.20 5.00
CA ALA A 330 -18.37 20.23 3.91
C ALA A 330 -16.95 19.78 3.54
N PHE A 331 -16.00 20.71 3.41
CA PHE A 331 -14.60 20.38 3.14
C PHE A 331 -13.90 19.70 4.31
N LEU A 332 -14.25 20.07 5.55
CA LEU A 332 -13.77 19.33 6.72
C LEU A 332 -14.22 17.88 6.66
N TRP A 333 -15.51 17.62 6.45
CA TRP A 333 -16.02 16.25 6.36
C TRP A 333 -15.44 15.48 5.18
N LEU A 334 -15.24 16.13 4.04
CA LEU A 334 -14.56 15.55 2.89
C LEU A 334 -13.12 15.13 3.26
N SER A 335 -12.40 15.96 4.01
CA SER A 335 -11.05 15.64 4.47
C SER A 335 -11.01 14.47 5.46
N VAL A 336 -12.03 14.33 6.33
CA VAL A 336 -12.18 13.23 7.30
C VAL A 336 -12.60 11.93 6.59
N PHE A 337 -13.39 12.03 5.52
CA PHE A 337 -13.87 10.90 4.73
C PHE A 337 -12.74 10.03 4.14
N ARG A 338 -11.55 10.60 3.91
CA ARG A 338 -10.36 9.83 3.50
C ARG A 338 -10.02 8.68 4.47
N SER A 339 -10.27 8.87 5.77
CA SER A 339 -9.94 7.92 6.83
C SER A 339 -10.91 6.72 6.86
N LEU A 340 -12.03 6.82 6.11
CA LEU A 340 -12.93 5.70 5.82
C LEU A 340 -12.57 5.00 4.51
N ILE A 341 -12.40 5.78 3.43
CA ILE A 341 -12.22 5.21 2.08
C ILE A 341 -10.91 4.45 1.98
N THR A 342 -9.82 5.02 2.50
CA THR A 342 -8.51 4.43 2.26
C THR A 342 -8.36 3.03 2.84
N PRO A 343 -8.71 2.77 4.11
CA PRO A 343 -8.66 1.40 4.62
C PRO A 343 -9.61 0.46 3.88
N LEU A 344 -10.75 0.91 3.36
CA LEU A 344 -11.63 0.10 2.50
C LEU A 344 -10.93 -0.30 1.19
N ILE A 345 -10.21 0.61 0.54
CA ILE A 345 -9.41 0.31 -0.66
C ILE A 345 -8.38 -0.77 -0.36
N TRP A 346 -7.65 -0.64 0.76
CA TRP A 346 -6.64 -1.62 1.17
C TRP A 346 -7.25 -2.98 1.53
N LEU A 347 -8.38 -3.00 2.26
CA LEU A 347 -9.11 -4.22 2.62
C LEU A 347 -9.61 -4.96 1.38
N GLY A 348 -10.22 -4.25 0.43
CA GLY A 348 -10.75 -4.80 -0.82
C GLY A 348 -9.65 -5.31 -1.75
N CYS A 349 -8.47 -4.69 -1.69
CA CYS A 349 -7.33 -5.14 -2.49
C CYS A 349 -6.58 -6.32 -1.86
N SER A 350 -6.53 -6.39 -0.53
CA SER A 350 -5.81 -7.44 0.21
C SER A 350 -6.45 -8.83 0.14
N SER A 351 -7.68 -9.01 -0.34
CA SER A 351 -8.34 -10.34 -0.40
C SER A 351 -7.72 -11.33 -1.41
N ARG A 352 -6.73 -10.91 -2.20
CA ARG A 352 -6.02 -11.78 -3.17
C ARG A 352 -4.50 -11.80 -2.96
N PHE A 353 -4.02 -11.41 -1.78
CA PHE A 353 -2.59 -11.28 -1.45
C PHE A 353 -2.23 -11.95 -0.13
#